data_AF-M1LUN6-F1
#
_entry.id   AF-M1LUN6-F1
#
_cell.length_a   1.000
_cell.length_b   1.000
_cell.length_c   1.000
_cell.angle_alpha   90.00
_cell.angle_beta   90.00
_cell.angle_gamma   90.00
#
_symmetry.space_group_name_H-M   'P 1'
#
loop_
_entity.id
_entity.type
_entity.pdbx_description
1 polymer ?
#
loop_
_entity_poly.entity_id
_entity_poly.type
_entity_poly.pdbx_seq_one_letter_code
_entity_poly.pdbx_strand_id
1 'polypeptide(L)'
;MFYNTIKNILIISLFLLLEGCSVVKEISIPYKQDIKQGNVINIEQQNMLKIGMTKKQVLSILGTPLLKNIYQPEQWNYIQYSKTNKGKKNILQFTVFFKNDKLIKWSGDEFPKQREYKIDIIKRITIDQKE
;
A
#
# COMPACT_ATOMS: atom_id res chain seq x y z
N MET A 1 0.54 -45.44 -50.61
CA MET A 1 0.04 -44.04 -50.61
C MET A 1 -0.74 -43.70 -49.33
N PHE A 2 -1.72 -44.52 -48.93
CA PHE A 2 -2.56 -44.32 -47.72
C PHE A 2 -1.80 -44.22 -46.37
N TYR A 3 -0.70 -44.94 -46.19
CA TYR A 3 0.07 -44.88 -44.93
C TYR A 3 0.78 -43.53 -44.71
N ASN A 4 1.34 -42.96 -45.78
CA ASN A 4 2.00 -41.66 -45.70
C ASN A 4 1.00 -40.52 -45.48
N THR A 5 -0.22 -40.61 -46.02
CA THR A 5 -1.26 -39.60 -45.76
C THR A 5 -1.75 -39.65 -44.31
N ILE A 6 -1.96 -40.85 -43.75
CA ILE A 6 -2.33 -41.02 -42.33
C ILE A 6 -1.21 -40.55 -41.39
N LYS A 7 0.05 -40.90 -41.70
CA LYS A 7 1.22 -40.42 -40.94
C LYS A 7 1.34 -38.90 -40.95
N ASN A 8 1.14 -38.27 -42.10
CA ASN A 8 1.20 -36.81 -42.22
C ASN A 8 0.06 -36.12 -41.47
N ILE A 9 -1.16 -36.70 -41.47
CA ILE A 9 -2.29 -36.19 -40.69
C ILE A 9 -2.00 -36.27 -39.18
N LEU A 10 -1.42 -37.38 -38.71
CA LEU A 10 -1.01 -37.55 -37.30
C LEU A 10 0.07 -36.55 -36.89
N ILE A 11 1.04 -36.28 -37.76
CA ILE A 11 2.11 -35.31 -37.50
C ILE A 11 1.53 -33.88 -37.42
N ILE A 12 0.61 -33.51 -38.31
CA ILE A 12 -0.03 -32.18 -38.31
C ILE A 12 -0.92 -32.00 -37.06
N SER A 13 -1.69 -33.02 -36.69
CA SER A 13 -2.50 -33.01 -35.46
C SER A 13 -1.64 -32.86 -34.21
N LEU A 14 -0.45 -33.45 -34.18
CA LEU A 14 0.48 -33.33 -33.06
C LEU A 14 1.04 -31.91 -32.97
N PHE A 15 1.41 -31.29 -34.10
CA PHE A 15 1.92 -29.91 -34.12
C PHE A 15 0.88 -28.88 -33.65
N LEU A 16 -0.41 -29.06 -33.99
CA LEU A 16 -1.48 -28.16 -33.55
C LEU A 16 -1.74 -28.19 -32.03
N LEU A 17 -1.34 -29.26 -31.35
CA LEU A 17 -1.49 -29.40 -29.89
C LEU A 17 -0.37 -28.69 -29.10
N LEU A 18 0.69 -28.21 -29.76
CA LEU A 18 1.83 -27.57 -29.07
C LEU A 18 1.70 -26.05 -28.87
N GLU A 19 0.75 -25.37 -29.51
CA GLU A 19 0.65 -23.89 -29.44
C GLU A 19 -0.13 -23.34 -28.23
N GLY A 20 -0.62 -24.19 -27.32
CA GLY A 20 -1.51 -23.78 -26.23
C GLY A 20 -0.86 -23.14 -25.00
N CYS A 21 0.47 -23.13 -24.86
CA CYS A 21 1.10 -22.86 -23.56
C CYS A 21 1.42 -21.38 -23.26
N SER A 22 1.33 -20.47 -24.24
CA SER A 22 1.78 -19.08 -24.08
C SER A 22 0.66 -18.10 -23.64
N VAL A 23 -0.59 -18.41 -23.96
CA VAL A 23 -1.75 -17.52 -23.72
C VAL A 23 -2.11 -17.39 -22.23
N VAL A 24 -1.70 -18.36 -21.41
CA VAL A 24 -2.03 -18.38 -19.97
C VAL A 24 -1.25 -17.31 -19.20
N LYS A 25 -0.07 -16.87 -19.68
CA LYS A 25 0.78 -15.96 -18.91
C LYS A 25 0.27 -14.52 -18.86
N GLU A 26 -0.46 -14.08 -19.88
CA GLU A 26 -1.05 -12.74 -19.94
C GLU A 26 -2.47 -12.67 -19.38
N ILE A 27 -3.24 -13.76 -19.45
CA ILE A 27 -4.63 -13.82 -18.95
C ILE A 27 -4.70 -14.08 -17.43
N SER A 28 -3.62 -14.62 -16.83
CA SER A 28 -3.69 -15.22 -15.48
C SER A 28 -2.86 -14.50 -14.41
N ILE A 29 -2.56 -13.21 -14.55
CA ILE A 29 -2.03 -12.48 -13.39
C ILE A 29 -3.26 -12.05 -12.57
N PRO A 30 -3.59 -12.74 -11.46
CA PRO A 30 -4.72 -12.33 -10.64
C PRO A 30 -4.48 -10.91 -10.16
N TYR A 31 -5.52 -10.08 -10.29
CA TYR A 31 -5.49 -8.72 -9.77
C TYR A 31 -5.10 -8.75 -8.28
N LYS A 32 -4.12 -7.92 -7.92
CA LYS A 32 -3.64 -7.77 -6.55
C LYS A 32 -3.90 -6.36 -6.08
N GLN A 33 -4.73 -6.23 -5.05
CA GLN A 33 -5.05 -4.93 -4.47
C GLN A 33 -3.82 -4.26 -3.84
N ASP A 34 -3.80 -2.93 -3.94
CA ASP A 34 -2.89 -2.08 -3.15
C ASP A 34 -3.15 -2.30 -1.66
N ILE A 35 -2.07 -2.47 -0.89
CA ILE A 35 -2.15 -2.66 0.55
C ILE A 35 -1.73 -1.34 1.22
N LYS A 36 -2.59 -0.79 2.07
CA LYS A 36 -2.26 0.30 2.99
C LYS A 36 -2.53 -0.17 4.42
N GLN A 37 -1.54 -0.02 5.28
CA GLN A 37 -1.60 -0.46 6.68
C GLN A 37 -0.93 0.61 7.54
N GLY A 38 -1.33 0.74 8.80
CA GLY A 38 -0.70 1.69 9.69
C GLY A 38 -1.58 2.87 10.10
N ASN A 39 -0.95 3.82 10.76
CA ASN A 39 -1.55 5.12 11.07
C ASN A 39 -1.35 6.05 9.87
N VAL A 40 -2.43 6.35 9.14
CA VAL A 40 -2.37 7.30 8.03
C VAL A 40 -2.41 8.72 8.59
N ILE A 41 -1.29 9.43 8.48
CA ILE A 41 -1.17 10.83 8.89
C ILE A 41 -1.17 11.70 7.64
N ASN A 42 -1.86 12.84 7.73
CA ASN A 42 -1.85 13.85 6.69
C ASN A 42 -1.18 15.15 7.18
N ILE A 43 -0.78 16.01 6.24
CA ILE A 43 -0.18 17.32 6.57
C ILE A 43 -1.11 18.18 7.43
N GLU A 44 -2.43 18.10 7.24
CA GLU A 44 -3.39 18.93 7.97
C GLU A 44 -3.38 18.59 9.47
N GLN A 45 -3.33 17.31 9.82
CA GLN A 45 -3.18 16.81 11.17
C GLN A 45 -1.83 17.21 11.77
N GLN A 46 -0.74 17.11 11.00
CA GLN A 46 0.57 17.57 11.44
C GLN A 46 0.56 19.08 11.76
N ASN A 47 -0.10 19.89 10.93
CA ASN A 47 -0.22 21.34 11.13
C ASN A 47 -1.10 21.72 12.33
N MET A 48 -2.00 20.82 12.76
CA MET A 48 -2.79 21.02 13.97
C MET A 48 -1.98 20.81 15.25
N LEU A 49 -0.83 20.14 15.19
CA LEU A 49 0.01 19.90 16.37
C LEU A 49 0.64 21.20 16.86
N LYS A 50 0.64 21.37 18.18
CA LYS A 50 1.28 22.51 18.86
C LYS A 50 2.08 22.02 20.06
N ILE A 51 3.26 22.59 20.25
CA ILE A 51 4.06 22.35 21.45
C ILE A 51 3.24 22.71 22.69
N GLY A 52 3.31 21.86 23.72
CA GLY A 52 2.55 21.99 24.96
C GLY A 52 1.23 21.22 25.00
N MET A 53 0.77 20.66 23.88
CA MET A 53 -0.44 19.81 23.85
C MET A 53 -0.30 18.57 24.74
N THR A 54 -1.37 18.21 25.44
CA THR A 54 -1.41 16.98 26.25
C THR A 54 -1.45 15.73 25.37
N LYS A 55 -1.03 14.58 25.90
CA LYS A 55 -1.17 13.27 25.21
C LYS A 55 -2.59 13.02 24.69
N LYS A 56 -3.63 13.39 25.46
CA LYS A 56 -5.05 13.26 25.04
C LYS A 56 -5.40 14.14 23.83
N GLN A 57 -4.91 15.37 23.79
CA GLN A 57 -5.14 16.27 22.65
C GLN A 57 -4.46 15.74 21.39
N VAL A 58 -3.22 15.24 21.51
CA VAL A 58 -2.51 14.62 20.39
C VAL A 58 -3.26 13.38 19.87
N LEU A 59 -3.78 12.53 20.77
CA LEU A 59 -4.61 11.38 20.38
C LEU A 59 -5.88 11.79 19.61
N SER A 60 -6.49 12.92 19.95
CA SER A 60 -7.67 13.42 19.23
C SER A 60 -7.35 13.80 17.78
N ILE A 61 -6.13 14.30 17.53
CA ILE A 61 -5.69 14.77 16.21
C ILE A 61 -5.16 13.60 15.36
N LEU A 62 -4.22 12.82 15.91
CA LEU A 62 -3.49 11.77 15.17
C LEU A 62 -4.09 10.37 15.34
N GLY A 63 -4.99 10.19 16.30
CA GLY A 63 -5.45 8.87 16.72
C GLY A 63 -4.44 8.13 17.60
N THR A 64 -4.81 6.90 17.93
CA THR A 64 -3.97 6.02 18.76
C THR A 64 -2.84 5.43 17.92
N PRO A 65 -1.57 5.56 18.36
CA PRO A 65 -0.46 4.89 17.67
C PRO A 65 -0.66 3.37 17.73
N LEU A 66 -0.44 2.69 16.61
CA LEU A 66 -0.60 1.23 16.52
C LEU A 66 0.33 0.47 17.46
N LEU A 67 1.52 1.02 17.73
CA LEU A 67 2.52 0.42 18.60
C LEU A 67 2.94 1.44 19.65
N LYS A 68 2.76 1.08 20.93
CA LYS A 68 3.33 1.82 22.07
C LYS A 68 4.56 1.07 22.56
N ASN A 69 5.71 1.75 22.54
CA ASN A 69 6.93 1.20 23.11
C ASN A 69 6.86 1.28 24.65
N ILE A 70 6.88 0.14 25.33
CA ILE A 70 6.86 0.07 26.80
C ILE A 70 8.14 0.69 27.40
N TYR A 71 9.27 0.60 26.68
CA TYR A 71 10.55 1.16 27.12
C TYR A 71 10.66 2.67 26.90
N GLN A 72 9.82 3.25 26.04
CA GLN A 72 9.83 4.68 25.72
C GLN A 72 8.41 5.25 25.77
N PRO A 73 7.80 5.36 26.96
CA PRO A 73 6.40 5.79 27.12
C PRO A 73 6.15 7.26 26.75
N GLU A 74 7.22 8.05 26.68
CA GLU A 74 7.21 9.45 26.24
C GLU A 74 7.45 9.62 24.74
N GLN A 75 7.51 8.54 23.97
CA GLN A 75 7.68 8.59 22.52
C GLN A 75 6.60 7.74 21.84
N TRP A 76 5.85 8.36 20.94
CA TRP A 76 4.84 7.67 20.14
C TRP A 76 5.28 7.62 18.68
N ASN A 77 5.31 6.41 18.14
CA ASN A 77 5.70 6.14 16.77
C ASN A 77 4.45 5.79 15.96
N TYR A 78 4.23 6.54 14.89
CA TYR A 78 3.20 6.33 13.90
C TYR A 78 3.88 5.84 12.62
N ILE A 79 3.52 4.65 12.18
CA ILE A 79 4.10 4.03 10.98
C ILE A 79 2.99 3.83 9.98
N GLN A 80 3.21 4.30 8.76
CA GLN A 80 2.34 4.08 7.61
C GLN A 80 3.07 3.21 6.60
N TYR A 81 2.55 2.02 6.36
CA TYR A 81 3.00 1.11 5.31
C TYR A 81 2.07 1.19 4.11
N SER A 82 2.66 1.25 2.91
CA SER A 82 1.92 1.08 1.67
C SER A 82 2.69 0.23 0.68
N LYS A 83 1.97 -0.61 -0.05
CA LYS A 83 2.51 -1.46 -1.11
C LYS A 83 1.57 -1.40 -2.30
N THR A 84 2.10 -1.04 -3.46
CA THR A 84 1.33 -1.06 -4.70
C THR A 84 1.23 -2.46 -5.28
N ASN A 85 0.24 -2.69 -6.13
CA ASN A 85 0.07 -3.90 -6.94
C ASN A 85 1.33 -4.26 -7.75
N LYS A 86 2.05 -3.25 -8.26
CA LYS A 86 3.36 -3.36 -8.95
C LYS A 86 4.55 -3.64 -8.02
N GLY A 87 4.29 -3.84 -6.72
CA GLY A 87 5.30 -4.23 -5.74
C GLY A 87 6.10 -3.07 -5.13
N LYS A 88 5.82 -1.80 -5.47
CA LYS A 88 6.49 -0.65 -4.86
C LYS A 88 6.06 -0.52 -3.41
N LYS A 89 7.01 -0.58 -2.49
CA LYS A 89 6.80 -0.40 -1.05
C LYS A 89 7.17 1.02 -0.65
N ASN A 90 6.38 1.63 0.21
CA ASN A 90 6.67 2.90 0.84
C ASN A 90 6.33 2.82 2.33
N ILE A 91 7.26 3.26 3.17
CA ILE A 91 7.14 3.27 4.63
C ILE A 91 7.37 4.70 5.06
N LEU A 92 6.37 5.31 5.69
CA LEU A 92 6.49 6.63 6.30
C LEU A 92 6.46 6.48 7.81
N GLN A 93 7.32 7.23 8.49
CA GLN A 93 7.44 7.22 9.93
C GLN A 93 7.24 8.62 10.49
N PHE A 94 6.47 8.73 11.57
CA PHE A 94 6.27 9.96 12.31
C PHE A 94 6.34 9.70 13.80
N THR A 95 7.20 10.43 14.46
CA THR A 95 7.51 10.26 15.86
C THR A 95 7.14 11.52 16.62
N VAL A 96 6.39 11.34 17.68
CA VAL A 96 5.94 12.41 18.58
C VAL A 96 6.60 12.21 19.95
N PHE A 97 7.20 13.27 20.49
CA PHE A 97 7.93 13.23 21.74
C PHE A 97 7.22 14.05 22.81
N PHE A 98 7.16 13.49 24.00
CA PHE A 98 6.53 14.07 25.16
C PHE A 98 7.53 14.30 26.29
N LYS A 99 7.21 15.26 27.17
CA LYS A 99 7.87 15.47 28.45
C LYS A 99 6.83 15.97 29.43
N ASN A 100 6.74 15.35 30.60
CA ASN A 100 5.74 15.70 31.62
C ASN A 100 4.31 15.76 31.05
N ASP A 101 3.94 14.76 30.25
CA ASP A 101 2.63 14.63 29.58
C ASP A 101 2.32 15.71 28.52
N LYS A 102 3.32 16.52 28.13
CA LYS A 102 3.18 17.57 27.11
C LYS A 102 4.04 17.31 25.90
N LEU A 103 3.49 17.60 24.72
CA LEU A 103 4.17 17.54 23.43
C LEU A 103 5.32 18.54 23.41
N ILE A 104 6.54 18.06 23.15
CA ILE A 104 7.74 18.92 23.07
C ILE A 104 8.28 19.05 21.65
N LYS A 105 8.13 18.01 20.82
CA LYS A 105 8.58 18.00 19.43
C LYS A 105 7.93 16.83 18.69
N TRP A 106 7.98 16.89 17.37
CA TRP A 106 7.72 15.77 16.48
C TRP A 106 8.74 15.77 15.34
N SER A 107 8.97 14.62 14.74
CA SER A 107 9.89 14.42 13.62
C SER A 107 9.40 13.26 12.78
N GLY A 108 9.56 13.32 11.48
CA GLY A 108 9.14 12.26 10.59
C GLY A 108 9.28 12.64 9.13
N ASP A 109 8.87 11.71 8.29
CA ASP A 109 8.82 11.90 6.85
C ASP A 109 7.73 12.92 6.47
N GLU A 110 7.89 13.55 5.31
CA GLU A 110 6.87 14.45 4.77
C GLU A 110 5.65 13.63 4.30
N PHE A 111 4.48 13.93 4.87
CA PHE A 111 3.23 13.30 4.45
C PHE A 111 2.64 13.99 3.22
N PRO A 112 1.84 13.29 2.39
CA PRO A 112 1.08 13.93 1.32
C PRO A 112 -0.08 14.78 1.87
N LYS A 113 -0.55 15.76 1.08
CA LYS A 113 -1.73 16.57 1.47
C LYS A 113 -2.98 15.68 1.49
N GLN A 114 -3.93 15.96 2.38
CA GLN A 114 -5.15 15.15 2.52
C GLN A 114 -5.97 15.11 1.21
N ARG A 115 -6.00 16.23 0.47
CA ARG A 115 -6.61 16.29 -0.88
C ARG A 115 -5.91 15.39 -1.89
N GLU A 116 -4.57 15.38 -1.92
CA GLU A 116 -3.81 14.49 -2.80
C GLU A 116 -4.06 13.02 -2.44
N TYR A 117 -4.10 12.69 -1.15
CA TYR A 117 -4.45 11.36 -0.67
C TYR A 117 -5.86 10.92 -1.11
N LYS A 118 -6.86 11.82 -1.03
CA LYS A 118 -8.24 11.54 -1.46
C LYS A 118 -8.35 11.41 -2.98
N ILE A 119 -7.66 12.26 -3.74
CA ILE A 119 -7.58 12.16 -5.21
C ILE A 119 -6.91 10.85 -5.61
N ASP A 120 -5.86 10.43 -4.92
CA ASP A 120 -5.17 9.16 -5.14
C ASP A 120 -6.07 7.96 -4.88
N ILE A 121 -6.89 7.99 -3.82
CA ILE A 121 -7.87 6.95 -3.55
C ILE A 121 -8.93 6.93 -4.66
N ILE A 122 -9.52 8.08 -4.99
CA ILE A 122 -10.58 8.17 -6.00
C ILE A 122 -10.06 7.71 -7.36
N LYS A 123 -8.89 8.17 -7.80
CA LYS A 123 -8.29 7.71 -9.07
C LYS A 123 -8.13 6.19 -9.10
N ARG A 124 -7.65 5.58 -8.01
CA ARG A 124 -7.49 4.11 -7.94
C ARG A 124 -8.83 3.40 -8.00
N ILE A 125 -9.81 3.85 -7.22
CA ILE A 125 -11.17 3.29 -7.25
C ILE A 125 -11.78 3.43 -8.65
N THR A 126 -11.66 4.59 -9.30
CA THR A 126 -12.23 4.79 -10.64
C THR A 126 -11.52 3.98 -11.72
N ILE A 127 -10.21 3.73 -11.58
CA ILE A 127 -9.46 2.83 -12.47
C ILE A 127 -9.91 1.37 -12.26
N ASP A 128 -10.14 0.95 -11.02
CA ASP A 128 -10.65 -0.39 -10.67
C ASP A 128 -12.12 -0.62 -11.10
N GLN A 129 -12.86 0.41 -11.52
CA GLN A 129 -14.27 0.31 -11.97
C GLN A 129 -14.42 0.37 -13.51
N LYS A 130 -13.31 0.51 -14.24
CA LYS A 130 -13.31 0.66 -15.70
C LYS A 130 -12.73 -0.55 -16.45
N GLU A 131 -12.31 -1.57 -15.70
CA GLU A 131 -11.93 -2.91 -16.16
C GLU A 131 -12.98 -3.92 -15.67
#